data_AF-A0A5K0W0F8-F1
#
_entry.id   AF-A0A5K0W0F8-F1
#
_cell.length_a   1.000
_cell.length_b   1.000
_cell.length_c   1.000
_cell.angle_alpha   90.00
_cell.angle_beta   90.00
_cell.angle_gamma   90.00
#
_symmetry.space_group_name_H-M   'P 1'
#
loop_
_entity.id
_entity.type
_entity.pdbx_description
1 polymer ?
#
loop_
_entity_poly.entity_id
_entity_poly.type
_entity_poly.pdbx_seq_one_letter_code
_entity_poly.pdbx_strand_id
1 'polypeptide(L)' 'VGIPSDREQYIHRLGRTGREGKDGKGVLLLAPWEEYFLDEIKDLPIQKSMVPQIDLDLRNK' A
#
# COMPACT_ATOMS: atom_id res chain seq x y z
N VAL A 1 12.72 4.90 5.58
CA VAL A 1 11.26 4.69 5.50
C VAL A 1 10.99 3.89 4.24
N GLY A 2 10.44 2.69 4.41
CA GLY A 2 10.08 1.70 3.39
C GLY A 2 8.88 0.92 3.92
N ILE A 3 8.78 -0.37 3.65
CA ILE A 3 7.72 -1.22 4.21
C ILE A 3 7.64 -1.21 5.74
N PRO A 4 6.47 -1.53 6.33
CA PRO A 4 6.36 -1.81 7.77
C PRO A 4 7.31 -2.92 8.20
N SER A 5 7.80 -2.86 9.44
CA SER A 5 8.72 -3.87 9.99
C SER A 5 8.06 -5.23 10.21
N ASP A 6 6.75 -5.23 10.39
CA ASP A 6 5.94 -6.42 10.61
C ASP A 6 4.47 -6.15 10.21
N ARG A 7 3.69 -7.22 10.25
CA ARG A 7 2.24 -7.21 10.02
C ARG A 7 1.46 -6.28 10.96
N GLU A 8 1.77 -6.28 12.25
CA GLU A 8 0.99 -5.53 13.25
C GLU A 8 1.13 -4.02 13.00
N GLN A 9 2.34 -3.57 12.68
CA GLN A 9 2.64 -2.22 12.22
C GLN A 9 1.88 -1.88 10.93
N TYR A 10 1.78 -2.80 9.97
CA TYR A 10 0.97 -2.58 8.77
C TYR A 10 -0.51 -2.34 9.12
N ILE A 11 -1.09 -3.18 9.99
CA ILE A 11 -2.49 -3.06 10.41
C ILE A 11 -2.72 -1.74 11.16
N HIS A 12 -1.82 -1.33 12.05
CA HIS A 12 -1.93 -0.05 12.76
C HIS A 12 -1.88 1.15 11.82
N ARG A 13 -1.03 1.10 10.78
CA ARG A 13 -0.94 2.13 9.75
C ARG A 13 -2.21 2.17 8.89
N LEU A 14 -2.68 1.02 8.43
CA LEU A 14 -3.90 0.91 7.62
C LEU A 14 -5.13 1.37 8.41
N GLY A 15 -5.22 1.04 9.70
CA GLY A 15 -6.30 1.43 10.61
C GLY A 15 -6.38 2.94 10.89
N ARG A 16 -5.59 3.78 10.22
CA ARG A 16 -5.75 5.25 10.23
C ARG A 16 -6.78 5.76 9.20
N THR A 17 -7.18 4.92 8.23
CA THR A 17 -8.23 5.22 7.22
C THR A 17 -9.54 4.48 7.53
N GLY A 18 -10.62 4.76 6.79
CA GLY A 18 -11.91 4.04 6.91
C GLY A 18 -12.62 4.26 8.26
N ARG A 19 -13.15 5.46 8.49
CA ARG A 19 -13.88 5.81 9.71
C ARG A 19 -15.38 5.60 9.52
N GLU A 20 -16.15 5.69 10.60
CA GLU A 20 -17.61 5.53 10.57
C GLU A 20 -18.25 6.31 9.40
N GLY A 21 -19.01 5.59 8.57
CA GLY A 21 -19.70 6.13 7.40
C GLY A 21 -18.81 6.53 6.21
N LYS A 22 -17.50 6.24 6.22
CA LYS A 22 -16.58 6.57 5.12
C LYS A 22 -15.70 5.38 4.74
N ASP A 23 -15.62 5.11 3.44
CA ASP A 23 -14.67 4.14 2.91
C ASP A 23 -13.21 4.60 3.14
N GLY A 24 -12.34 3.63 3.39
CA GLY A 24 -10.90 3.82 3.51
C GLY A 24 -10.16 3.12 2.38
N LYS A 25 -9.04 3.70 1.95
CA LYS A 25 -8.11 3.05 1.02
C LYS A 25 -6.68 3.18 1.55
N GLY A 26 -5.89 2.12 1.36
CA GLY A 26 -4.46 2.09 1.61
C GLY A 26 -3.75 1.52 0.40
N VAL A 27 -2.68 2.18 -0.03
CA VAL A 27 -1.83 1.72 -1.14
C VAL A 27 -0.46 1.39 -0.57
N LEU A 28 -0.01 0.16 -0.80
CA LEU A 28 1.31 -0.31 -0.43
C LEU A 28 2.22 -0.26 -1.66
N LEU A 29 3.25 0.59 -1.60
CA LEU A 29 4.28 0.66 -2.64
C LEU A 29 5.46 -0.20 -2.20
N LEU A 30 5.84 -1.15 -3.05
CA LEU A 30 6.91 -2.10 -2.79
C LEU A 30 7.98 -1.95 -3.85
N ALA A 31 9.24 -1.82 -3.44
CA ALA A 31 10.36 -2.11 -4.31
C ALA A 31 10.47 -3.64 -4.52
N PRO A 32 11.15 -4.12 -5.59
CA PRO A 32 11.26 -5.55 -5.87
C PRO A 32 11.84 -6.39 -4.70
N TRP A 33 12.75 -5.82 -3.91
CA TRP A 33 13.34 -6.49 -2.74
C TRP A 33 12.46 -6.44 -1.48
N GLU A 34 11.35 -5.70 -1.49
CA GLU A 34 10.38 -5.62 -0.39
C GLU A 34 9.18 -6.56 -0.61
N GLU A 35 9.11 -7.27 -1.75
CA GLU A 35 7.97 -8.13 -2.09
C GLU A 35 7.76 -9.30 -1.12
N TYR A 36 8.82 -9.74 -0.42
CA TYR A 36 8.72 -10.78 0.61
C TYR A 36 7.69 -10.43 1.71
N PHE A 37 7.46 -9.13 1.95
CA PHE A 37 6.51 -8.67 2.94
C PHE A 37 5.07 -9.10 2.63
N LEU A 38 4.75 -9.33 1.36
CA LEU A 38 3.43 -9.85 0.97
C LEU A 38 3.14 -11.23 1.59
N ASP A 39 4.17 -12.03 1.87
CA ASP A 39 4.01 -13.33 2.53
C ASP A 39 3.61 -13.18 4.01
N GLU A 40 4.04 -12.11 4.69
CA GLU A 40 3.68 -11.80 6.08
C GLU A 40 2.23 -11.35 6.24
N ILE A 41 1.64 -10.85 5.15
CA ILE A 41 0.27 -10.31 5.12
C ILE A 41 -0.66 -11.03 4.14
N LYS A 42 -0.28 -12.23 3.70
CA LYS A 42 -0.96 -12.99 2.63
C LYS A 42 -2.42 -13.35 2.91
N ASP A 43 -2.81 -13.39 4.19
CA ASP A 43 -4.18 -13.65 4.63
C ASP A 43 -5.07 -12.40 4.59
N LEU A 44 -4.50 -11.21 4.39
CA LEU A 44 -5.26 -9.99 4.18
C LEU A 44 -5.74 -9.90 2.72
N PRO A 45 -6.93 -9.31 2.45
CA PRO A 45 -7.52 -9.24 1.12
C PRO A 45 -6.87 -8.13 0.25
N ILE A 46 -5.56 -8.21 0.05
CA ILE A 46 -4.78 -7.23 -0.71
C ILE A 46 -4.83 -7.59 -2.20
N GLN A 47 -5.08 -6.59 -3.02
CA GLN A 47 -5.14 -6.74 -4.47
C GLN A 47 -3.95 -6.03 -5.12
N LYS A 48 -3.28 -6.69 -6.06
CA LYS A 48 -2.26 -6.05 -6.88
C LYS A 48 -2.95 -5.01 -7.78
N SER A 49 -2.63 -3.73 -7.56
CA SER A 49 -3.10 -2.66 -8.44
C SER A 49 -2.32 -2.68 -9.75
N MET A 50 -3.01 -2.33 -10.83
CA MET A 50 -2.34 -1.91 -12.05
C MET A 50 -1.48 -0.68 -11.74
N VAL A 51 -0.30 -0.58 -12.36
CA VAL A 51 0.50 0.65 -12.27
C VAL A 51 -0.31 1.75 -12.96
N PRO A 52 -0.58 2.89 -12.30
CA PRO A 52 -1.28 3.99 -12.95
C PRO A 52 -0.46 4.46 -14.15
N GLN A 53 -1.11 4.71 -15.28
CA GLN A 53 -0.46 5.41 -16.40
C GLN A 53 -0.20 6.85 -15.94
N ILE A 54 1.04 7.14 -15.58
CA ILE A 54 1.48 8.49 -15.27
C ILE A 54 1.75 9.17 -16.61
N ASP A 55 1.05 10.26 -16.86
CA ASP A 55 1.39 11.14 -17.97
C ASP A 55 2.73 11.82 -17.66
N LEU A 56 3.78 11.39 -18.37
CA LEU A 56 5.17 11.84 -18.15
C LEU A 56 5.38 13.31 -18.54
N ASP A 57 4.40 13.92 -19.23
CA ASP A 57 4.43 15.31 -19.67
C ASP A 57 4.22 16.34 -18.53
N LEU A 58 3.92 15.89 -17.31
CA LEU A 58 3.80 16.74 -16.12
C LEU A 58 5.14 17.28 -15.58
N ARG A 59 6.28 16.89 -16.18
CA ARG A 59 7.62 17.36 -15.77
C ARG A 59 8.02 18.75 -16.31
N ASN A 60 7.26 19.32 -17.25
CA ASN A 60 7.61 20.56 -17.94
C ASN A 60 6.52 21.64 -17.86
N LYS A 61 5.95 21.90 -16.68
CA LYS A 61 5.13 23.09 -16.42
C LYS A 61 5.52 23.78 -15.13
#